data_AF-A0A3E0EDG8-F1
#
_entry.id   AF-A0A3E0EDG8-F1
#
_cell.length_a   1.000
_cell.length_b   1.000
_cell.length_c   1.000
_cell.angle_alpha   90.00
_cell.angle_beta   90.00
_cell.angle_gamma   90.00
#
_symmetry.space_group_name_H-M   'P 1'
#
loop_
_entity.id
_entity.type
_entity.pdbx_description
1 polymer ?
#
loop_
_entity_poly.entity_id
_entity_poly.type
_entity_poly.pdbx_seq_one_letter_code
_entity_poly.pdbx_strand_id
1 'polypeptide(L)'
;MKYREELIEFLENGDLDKIMDWMGTKPSLDHTDIFRELQQIFWEIYDETGNPNILKQIQYYDTFIPAYEENVLNHKLAEANYVMAVQEQEKVMQRIIEATVGIRRYIMDCIINQEDNAEEMKELAQKIMASEKESGIYDENNWIEIL
;
A
#
# COMPACT_ATOMS: atom_id res chain seq x y z
N MET A 1 1.56 10.07 -29.66
CA MET A 1 1.20 10.46 -28.28
C MET A 1 0.05 9.57 -27.83
N LYS A 2 0.05 9.13 -26.57
CA LYS A 2 -0.72 7.96 -26.08
C LYS A 2 -2.22 8.23 -25.99
N TYR A 3 -2.64 9.49 -25.83
CA TYR A 3 -4.02 9.89 -25.55
C TYR A 3 -4.58 10.94 -26.53
N ARG A 4 -3.74 11.36 -27.47
CA ARG A 4 -3.99 12.54 -28.29
C ARG A 4 -5.24 12.41 -29.17
N GLU A 5 -5.49 11.23 -29.75
CA GLU A 5 -6.64 11.02 -30.63
C GLU A 5 -7.96 11.15 -29.85
N GLU A 6 -8.05 10.51 -28.68
CA GLU A 6 -9.23 10.62 -27.81
C GLU A 6 -9.44 12.04 -27.29
N LEU A 7 -8.35 12.74 -26.91
CA LEU A 7 -8.44 14.13 -26.47
C LEU A 7 -8.96 15.06 -27.56
N ILE A 8 -8.50 14.89 -28.81
CA ILE A 8 -9.02 15.66 -29.95
C ILE A 8 -10.50 15.36 -30.16
N GLU A 9 -10.92 14.09 -30.13
CA GLU A 9 -12.32 13.71 -30.28
C GLU A 9 -13.21 14.36 -29.21
N PHE A 10 -12.77 14.41 -27.96
CA PHE A 10 -13.53 15.09 -26.90
C PHE A 10 -13.62 16.61 -27.11
N LEU A 11 -12.52 17.23 -27.54
CA LEU A 11 -12.47 18.67 -27.78
C LEU A 11 -13.32 19.10 -28.98
N GLU A 12 -13.33 18.33 -30.07
CA GLU A 12 -14.18 18.59 -31.24
C GLU A 12 -15.67 18.48 -30.90
N ASN A 13 -16.02 17.58 -29.98
CA ASN A 13 -17.38 17.42 -29.46
C ASN A 13 -17.74 18.45 -28.36
N GLY A 14 -16.79 19.31 -27.96
CA GLY A 14 -17.00 20.39 -26.99
C GLY A 14 -17.24 19.93 -25.55
N ASP A 15 -16.80 18.72 -25.19
CA ASP A 15 -17.19 18.05 -23.95
C ASP A 15 -15.99 17.88 -23.00
N LEU A 16 -15.65 18.96 -22.29
CA LEU A 16 -14.56 18.97 -21.31
C LEU A 16 -14.88 18.11 -20.09
N ASP A 17 -16.15 17.96 -19.73
CA ASP A 17 -16.57 17.12 -18.61
C ASP A 17 -16.30 15.63 -18.92
N LYS A 18 -16.53 15.20 -20.17
CA LYS A 18 -16.15 13.85 -20.63
C LYS A 18 -14.65 13.58 -20.55
N ILE A 19 -13.79 14.59 -20.75
CA ILE A 19 -12.34 14.41 -20.58
C ILE A 19 -12.04 14.06 -19.13
N MET A 20 -12.68 14.74 -18.17
CA MET A 20 -12.48 14.47 -16.74
C MET A 20 -13.04 13.11 -16.33
N ASP A 21 -14.23 12.74 -16.81
CA ASP A 21 -14.82 11.43 -16.56
C ASP A 21 -13.97 10.29 -17.14
N TRP A 22 -13.54 10.43 -18.39
CA TRP A 22 -12.66 9.47 -19.05
C TRP A 22 -11.32 9.35 -18.33
N MET A 23 -10.73 10.47 -17.93
CA MET A 23 -9.50 10.49 -17.15
C MET A 23 -9.67 9.77 -15.81
N GLY A 24 -10.82 9.92 -15.15
CA GLY A 24 -11.16 9.18 -13.92
C GLY A 24 -11.14 7.65 -14.08
N THR A 25 -11.21 7.12 -15.31
CA THR A 25 -11.08 5.68 -15.58
C THR A 25 -9.64 5.21 -15.74
N LYS A 26 -8.67 6.12 -15.75
CA LYS A 26 -7.25 5.83 -15.97
C LYS A 26 -6.49 5.69 -14.65
N PRO A 27 -5.33 5.02 -14.67
CA PRO A 27 -4.41 5.07 -13.54
C PRO A 27 -4.03 6.52 -13.21
N SER A 28 -3.95 6.87 -11.92
CA SER A 28 -3.60 8.23 -11.49
C SER A 28 -2.24 8.72 -12.03
N LEU A 29 -1.31 7.80 -12.30
CA LEU A 29 -0.01 8.10 -12.91
C LEU A 29 -0.12 8.52 -14.37
N ASP A 30 -1.15 8.06 -15.08
CA ASP A 30 -1.39 8.40 -16.48
C ASP A 30 -2.01 9.81 -16.63
N HIS A 31 -2.61 10.37 -15.57
CA HIS A 31 -3.29 11.67 -15.61
C HIS A 31 -2.34 12.82 -15.94
N THR A 32 -1.11 12.80 -15.41
CA THR A 32 -0.11 13.84 -15.70
C THR A 32 0.23 13.88 -17.19
N ASP A 33 0.38 12.72 -17.81
CA ASP A 33 0.65 12.62 -19.25
C ASP A 33 -0.56 13.08 -20.06
N ILE A 34 -1.77 12.74 -19.64
CA ILE A 34 -3.02 13.26 -20.24
C ILE A 34 -3.05 14.80 -20.18
N PHE A 35 -2.74 15.41 -19.03
CA PHE A 35 -2.72 16.87 -18.90
C PHE A 35 -1.63 17.52 -19.77
N ARG A 36 -0.46 16.91 -19.90
CA ARG A 36 0.62 17.41 -20.78
C ARG A 36 0.21 17.35 -22.26
N GLU A 37 -0.42 16.24 -22.68
CA GLU A 37 -0.93 16.11 -24.04
C GLU A 37 -2.04 17.14 -24.32
N LEU A 38 -2.95 17.35 -23.37
CA LEU A 38 -3.99 18.39 -23.47
C LEU A 38 -3.40 19.81 -23.55
N GLN A 39 -2.40 20.10 -22.71
CA GLN A 39 -1.69 21.38 -22.74
C GLN A 39 -1.00 21.63 -24.08
N GLN A 40 -0.42 20.59 -24.69
CA GLN A 40 0.18 20.70 -26.01
C GLN A 40 -0.87 21.00 -27.10
N ILE A 41 -2.03 20.35 -27.05
CA ILE A 41 -3.13 20.68 -27.97
C ILE A 41 -3.55 22.14 -27.79
N PHE A 42 -3.62 22.65 -26.56
CA PHE A 42 -3.91 24.07 -26.33
C PHE A 42 -2.83 25.00 -26.87
N TRP A 43 -1.55 24.64 -26.79
CA TRP A 43 -0.49 25.39 -27.46
C TRP A 43 -0.71 25.49 -28.97
N GLU A 44 -1.03 24.38 -29.62
CA GLU A 44 -1.29 24.34 -31.06
C GLU A 44 -2.49 25.22 -31.45
N ILE A 45 -3.59 25.13 -30.71
CA ILE A 45 -4.77 25.98 -30.96
C ILE A 45 -4.44 27.46 -30.71
N TYR A 46 -3.62 27.77 -29.70
CA TYR A 46 -3.19 29.14 -29.43
C TYR A 46 -2.32 29.68 -30.58
N ASP A 47 -1.38 28.89 -31.09
CA ASP A 47 -0.51 29.29 -32.21
C ASP A 47 -1.32 29.59 -33.48
N GLU A 48 -2.42 28.87 -33.70
CA GLU A 48 -3.33 29.09 -34.84
C GLU A 48 -4.28 30.28 -34.65
N THR A 49 -4.81 30.46 -33.42
CA THR A 49 -5.93 31.39 -33.18
C THR A 49 -5.52 32.68 -32.48
N GLY A 50 -4.37 32.71 -31.81
CA GLY A 50 -3.95 33.79 -30.93
C GLY A 50 -4.90 34.04 -29.74
N ASN A 51 -5.78 33.08 -29.40
CA ASN A 51 -6.84 33.30 -28.42
C ASN A 51 -6.28 33.43 -26.99
N PRO A 52 -6.40 34.60 -26.33
CA PRO A 52 -5.83 34.83 -25.01
C PRO A 52 -6.47 33.98 -23.90
N ASN A 53 -7.69 33.46 -24.10
CA ASN A 53 -8.31 32.55 -23.13
C ASN A 53 -7.63 31.19 -23.12
N ILE A 54 -7.12 30.73 -24.27
CA ILE A 54 -6.36 29.46 -24.36
C ILE A 54 -5.00 29.63 -23.68
N LEU A 55 -4.34 30.77 -23.88
CA LEU A 55 -3.08 31.09 -23.20
C LEU A 55 -3.22 31.04 -21.67
N LYS A 56 -4.33 31.53 -21.12
CA LYS A 56 -4.60 31.43 -19.66
C LYS A 56 -4.73 29.99 -19.19
N GLN A 57 -5.35 29.12 -19.99
CA GLN A 57 -5.45 27.69 -19.63
C GLN A 57 -4.08 27.02 -19.65
N ILE A 58 -3.26 27.31 -20.67
CA ILE A 58 -1.89 26.80 -20.75
C ILE A 58 -1.08 27.18 -19.50
N GLN A 59 -1.12 28.47 -19.11
CA GLN A 59 -0.42 28.98 -17.93
C GLN A 59 -0.93 28.37 -16.62
N TYR A 60 -2.23 28.05 -16.55
CA TYR A 60 -2.78 27.29 -15.44
C TYR A 60 -2.13 25.90 -15.37
N TYR A 61 -2.06 25.18 -16.49
CA TYR A 61 -1.43 23.85 -16.55
C TYR A 61 0.06 23.86 -16.21
N ASP A 62 0.80 24.92 -16.53
CA ASP A 62 2.23 25.06 -16.16
C ASP A 62 2.46 24.97 -14.65
N THR A 63 1.49 25.43 -13.86
CA THR A 63 1.56 25.37 -12.39
C THR A 63 0.85 24.15 -11.82
N PHE A 64 -0.26 23.75 -12.44
CA PHE A 64 -1.08 22.65 -11.97
C PHE A 64 -0.41 21.28 -12.19
N ILE A 65 0.15 21.02 -13.37
CA ILE A 65 0.70 19.69 -13.73
C ILE A 65 1.82 19.28 -12.77
N PRO A 66 2.85 20.10 -12.47
CA PRO A 66 3.92 19.70 -11.55
C PRO A 66 3.40 19.44 -10.13
N ALA A 67 2.49 20.29 -9.63
CA ALA A 67 1.94 20.13 -8.29
C ALA A 67 1.06 18.87 -8.18
N TYR A 68 0.29 18.57 -9.22
CA TYR A 68 -0.50 17.35 -9.31
C TYR A 68 0.38 16.10 -9.35
N GLU A 69 1.41 16.10 -10.20
CA GLU A 69 2.36 15.00 -10.33
C GLU A 69 3.08 14.71 -9.00
N GLU A 70 3.57 15.74 -8.32
CA GLU A 70 4.18 15.60 -6.99
C GLU A 70 3.21 14.96 -5.99
N ASN A 71 1.95 15.39 -5.97
CA ASN A 71 0.94 14.83 -5.08
C ASN A 71 0.70 13.34 -5.36
N VAL A 72 0.51 12.96 -6.62
CA VAL A 72 0.29 11.57 -7.02
C VAL A 72 1.49 10.70 -6.66
N LEU A 73 2.71 11.17 -6.93
CA LEU A 73 3.94 10.44 -6.61
C LEU A 73 4.10 10.26 -5.09
N ASN A 74 3.86 11.31 -4.31
CA ASN A 74 3.92 11.24 -2.85
C ASN A 74 2.88 10.27 -2.28
N HIS A 75 1.65 10.29 -2.81
CA HIS A 75 0.61 9.36 -2.40
C HIS A 75 0.99 7.90 -2.71
N LYS A 76 1.50 7.64 -3.92
CA LYS A 76 1.94 6.29 -4.34
C LYS A 76 3.14 5.79 -3.53
N LEU A 77 4.07 6.69 -3.20
CA LEU A 77 5.20 6.36 -2.33
C LEU A 77 4.74 6.01 -0.91
N ALA A 78 3.79 6.78 -0.35
CA ALA A 78 3.22 6.50 0.96
C ALA A 78 2.50 5.14 0.99
N GLU A 79 1.70 4.84 -0.04
CA GLU A 79 1.02 3.55 -0.22
C GLU A 79 2.04 2.39 -0.27
N ALA A 80 3.09 2.52 -1.09
CA ALA A 80 4.13 1.51 -1.18
C ALA A 80 4.89 1.31 0.14
N ASN A 81 5.24 2.39 0.84
CA ASN A 81 5.90 2.33 2.14
C ASN A 81 5.02 1.64 3.20
N TYR A 82 3.72 1.92 3.19
CA TYR A 82 2.77 1.25 4.07
C TYR A 82 2.73 -0.26 3.81
N VAL A 83 2.58 -0.67 2.55
CA VAL A 83 2.54 -2.10 2.18
C VAL A 83 3.83 -2.81 2.60
N MET A 84 5.00 -2.20 2.35
CA MET A 84 6.28 -2.77 2.78
C MET A 84 6.37 -2.91 4.30
N ALA A 85 5.92 -1.90 5.06
CA ALA A 85 5.94 -1.93 6.52
C ALA A 85 5.05 -3.05 7.08
N VAL A 86 3.84 -3.25 6.52
CA VAL A 86 2.94 -4.33 6.89
C VAL A 86 3.58 -5.69 6.59
N GLN A 87 4.14 -5.87 5.39
CA GLN A 87 4.79 -7.13 5.03
C GLN A 87 5.99 -7.47 5.92
N GLU A 88 6.78 -6.46 6.32
CA GLU A 88 7.88 -6.67 7.25
C GLU A 88 7.38 -7.05 8.65
N GLN A 89 6.31 -6.39 9.12
CA GLN A 89 5.67 -6.72 10.38
C GLN A 89 5.12 -8.16 10.38
N GLU A 90 4.48 -8.60 9.30
CA GLU A 90 3.99 -9.97 9.14
C GLU A 90 5.12 -11.00 9.21
N LYS A 91 6.25 -10.74 8.54
CA LYS A 91 7.44 -11.61 8.62
C LYS A 91 7.99 -11.71 10.04
N VAL A 92 8.07 -10.58 10.74
CA VAL A 92 8.52 -10.56 12.14
C VAL A 92 7.55 -11.36 13.03
N MET A 93 6.24 -11.16 12.84
CA MET A 93 5.22 -11.91 13.58
C MET A 93 5.33 -13.42 13.31
N GLN A 94 5.51 -13.82 12.06
CA GLN A 94 5.68 -15.23 11.70
C GLN A 94 6.90 -15.86 12.38
N ARG A 95 8.04 -15.14 12.42
CA ARG A 95 9.23 -15.60 13.16
C ARG A 95 9.00 -15.72 14.66
N ILE A 96 8.22 -14.81 15.25
CA ILE A 96 7.84 -14.88 16.66
C ILE A 96 6.99 -16.13 16.91
N ILE A 97 5.97 -16.38 16.07
CA ILE A 97 5.12 -17.58 16.17
C ILE A 97 5.96 -18.86 16.09
N GLU A 98 6.86 -18.95 15.11
CA GLU A 98 7.76 -20.11 14.94
C GLU A 98 8.67 -20.31 16.15
N ALA A 99 9.26 -19.23 16.68
CA ALA A 99 10.08 -19.27 17.89
C ALA A 99 9.27 -19.72 19.10
N THR A 100 8.04 -19.23 19.28
CA THR A 100 7.16 -19.65 20.37
C THR A 100 6.83 -21.14 20.28
N VAL A 101 6.50 -21.66 19.10
CA VAL A 101 6.27 -23.11 18.90
C VAL A 101 7.51 -23.92 19.26
N GLY A 102 8.69 -23.48 18.81
CA GLY A 102 9.96 -24.13 19.16
C GLY A 102 10.25 -24.14 20.65
N ILE A 103 10.03 -23.02 21.34
CA ILE A 103 10.18 -22.90 22.79
C ILE A 103 9.22 -23.84 23.52
N ARG A 104 7.93 -23.88 23.13
CA ARG A 104 6.97 -24.80 23.73
C ARG A 104 7.40 -26.25 23.58
N ARG A 105 7.81 -26.65 22.37
CA ARG A 105 8.30 -28.02 22.13
C ARG A 105 9.49 -28.36 23.01
N TYR A 106 10.48 -27.48 23.10
CA TYR A 106 11.64 -27.69 23.97
C TYR A 106 11.23 -27.87 25.44
N ILE A 107 10.35 -27.01 25.95
CA ILE A 107 9.84 -27.10 27.32
C ILE A 107 9.14 -28.44 27.55
N MET A 108 8.24 -28.85 26.63
CA MET A 108 7.55 -30.13 26.73
C MET A 108 8.51 -31.32 26.67
N ASP A 109 9.49 -31.29 25.77
CA ASP A 109 10.52 -32.34 25.65
C ASP A 109 11.32 -32.50 26.95
N CYS A 110 11.76 -31.40 27.57
CA CYS A 110 12.48 -31.46 28.85
C CYS A 110 11.61 -32.09 29.98
N ILE A 111 10.31 -31.76 30.01
CA ILE A 111 9.36 -32.29 30.99
C ILE A 111 9.11 -33.78 30.76
N ILE A 112 8.81 -34.18 29.51
CA ILE A 112 8.47 -35.55 29.13
C ILE A 112 9.66 -36.49 29.36
N ASN A 113 10.87 -36.04 28.99
CA ASN A 113 12.08 -36.84 29.10
C ASN A 113 12.72 -36.80 30.50
N GLN A 114 12.14 -36.08 31.46
CA GLN A 114 12.64 -35.94 32.83
C GLN A 114 14.11 -35.47 32.87
N GLU A 115 14.43 -34.46 32.05
CA GLU A 115 15.75 -33.84 32.08
C GLU A 115 16.04 -33.20 33.45
N ASP A 116 17.31 -32.88 33.73
CA ASP A 116 17.76 -32.35 35.03
C ASP A 116 17.00 -31.08 35.46
N ASN A 117 16.48 -30.32 34.50
CA ASN A 117 15.73 -29.08 34.69
C ASN A 117 14.20 -29.24 34.55
N ALA A 118 13.66 -30.46 34.54
CA ALA A 118 12.25 -30.73 34.24
C ALA A 118 11.28 -29.95 35.14
N GLU A 119 11.57 -29.78 36.44
CA GLU A 119 10.68 -29.00 37.32
C GLU A 119 10.72 -27.50 37.05
N GLU A 120 11.88 -26.95 36.71
CA GLU A 120 11.99 -25.56 36.27
C GLU A 120 11.18 -25.34 34.98
N MET A 121 11.19 -26.33 34.08
CA MET A 121 10.41 -26.29 32.84
C MET A 121 8.91 -26.40 33.08
N LYS A 122 8.45 -27.18 34.07
CA LYS A 122 7.01 -27.19 34.46
C LYS A 122 6.55 -25.85 35.00
N GLU A 123 7.34 -25.21 35.86
CA GLU A 123 7.02 -23.87 36.36
C GLU A 123 6.96 -22.84 35.22
N LEU A 124 7.92 -22.92 34.28
CA LEU A 124 7.93 -22.06 33.10
C LEU A 124 6.69 -22.30 32.22
N ALA A 125 6.33 -23.55 31.96
CA ALA A 125 5.13 -23.92 31.19
C ALA A 125 3.86 -23.34 31.82
N GLN A 126 3.71 -23.45 33.15
CA GLN A 126 2.56 -22.87 33.87
C GLN A 126 2.48 -21.35 33.74
N LYS A 127 3.62 -20.65 33.83
CA LYS A 127 3.68 -19.19 33.65
C LYS A 127 3.31 -18.79 32.22
N ILE A 128 3.79 -19.53 31.21
CA ILE A 128 3.44 -19.26 29.81
C ILE A 128 1.96 -19.53 29.56
N MET A 129 1.42 -20.67 30.02
CA MET A 129 -0.01 -20.99 29.91
C MET A 129 -0.90 -19.92 30.59
N ALA A 130 -0.50 -19.41 31.76
CA ALA A 130 -1.22 -18.33 32.43
C ALA A 130 -1.20 -17.05 31.60
N SER A 131 -0.04 -16.66 31.06
CA SER A 131 0.09 -15.48 30.19
C SER A 131 -0.71 -15.61 28.89
N GLU A 132 -0.73 -16.79 28.28
CA GLU A 132 -1.54 -17.08 27.09
C GLU A 132 -3.04 -16.98 27.40
N LYS A 133 -3.49 -17.42 28.59
CA LYS A 133 -4.89 -17.30 29.04
C LYS A 133 -5.28 -15.84 29.28
N GLU A 134 -4.42 -15.07 29.97
CA GLU A 134 -4.63 -13.63 30.19
C GLU A 134 -4.72 -12.85 28.88
N SER A 135 -3.94 -13.26 27.88
CA SER A 135 -3.90 -12.64 26.55
C SER A 135 -5.01 -13.15 25.61
N GLY A 136 -5.81 -14.14 26.03
CA GLY A 136 -6.88 -14.72 25.22
C GLY A 136 -6.41 -15.58 24.04
N ILE A 137 -5.15 -16.00 24.02
CA ILE A 137 -4.53 -16.80 22.94
C ILE A 137 -4.25 -18.25 23.34
N TYR A 138 -4.63 -18.64 24.56
CA TYR A 138 -4.44 -20.00 25.05
C TYR A 138 -5.20 -21.01 24.21
N ASP A 139 -4.48 -22.03 23.76
CA ASP A 139 -5.02 -23.22 23.11
C ASP A 139 -4.50 -24.45 23.85
N GLU A 140 -5.42 -25.26 24.38
CA GLU A 140 -5.12 -26.48 25.10
C GLU A 140 -4.30 -27.48 24.26
N ASN A 141 -4.52 -27.50 22.94
CA ASN A 141 -3.79 -28.38 22.03
C ASN A 141 -2.28 -28.06 21.99
N ASN A 142 -1.87 -26.83 22.31
CA ASN A 142 -0.46 -26.44 22.35
C ASN A 142 0.30 -27.05 23.55
N TRP A 143 -0.42 -27.57 24.54
CA TRP A 143 0.15 -28.03 25.82
C TRP A 143 -0.32 -29.44 26.23
N ILE A 144 -1.13 -30.09 25.41
CA ILE A 144 -1.83 -31.35 25.74
C ILE A 144 -0.90 -32.49 26.16
N GLU A 145 0.37 -32.47 25.74
CA GLU A 145 1.34 -33.50 26.09
C GLU A 145 1.82 -33.43 27.55
N ILE A 146 1.62 -32.29 28.22
CA ILE A 146 2.06 -32.06 29.61
C ILE A 146 0.91 -31.64 30.56
N LEU A 147 -0.33 -31.62 30.07
CA LEU A 147 -1.55 -31.40 30.86
C LEU A 147 -2.09 -32.72 31.42
#